data_AF-A0A292E4C8-F1
#
_entry.id   AF-A0A292E4C8-F1
#
_cell.length_a   1.000
_cell.length_b   1.000
_cell.length_c   1.000
_cell.angle_alpha   90.00
_cell.angle_beta   90.00
_cell.angle_gamma   90.00
#
_symmetry.space_group_name_H-M   'P 1'
#
loop_
_entity.id
_entity.type
_entity.pdbx_description
1 polymer ?
#
loop_
_entity_poly.entity_id
_entity_poly.type
_entity_poly.pdbx_seq_one_letter_code
_entity_poly.pdbx_strand_id
1 'polypeptide(L)'
;MAGPAPAGSVRSRSGDCRIARRRDPACPKLPAFCMFRRDLDRRRNGVSCRRLSTDMGDDRSAHLCKLADRHRLSLRRCASRRKTERPCSAAVPGGGRDGGVRRLRDRAGAAGPRGRGKMSLPSRHHPFAVACLIVLASASSAIAHPDIAITARVLFDIRDRRLVSVAESFAFDEKYSDRLRSRFDHDGNGMFDDGEVDELRQALTADLGDRDFLTELALGEQPLDLGEPDAFHATAQAGSVSITFGFRLEAPVAIGAGQSLTLMHRDRDYTVAFRLAEDRPVLIRGGEGHCAYTVTDRPDRAYFGGLVVPQAITLTCR
;
A
#
# COMPACT_ATOMS: atom_id res chain seq x y z
N MET A 1 60.93 -52.27 -37.52
CA MET A 1 61.16 -51.84 -38.93
C MET A 1 59.97 -50.97 -39.35
N ALA A 2 59.98 -50.35 -40.54
CA ALA A 2 59.22 -49.11 -40.79
C ALA A 2 58.03 -49.23 -41.77
N GLY A 3 56.98 -48.44 -41.51
CA GLY A 3 56.04 -47.87 -42.49
C GLY A 3 55.01 -48.81 -43.15
N PRO A 4 54.15 -48.28 -44.05
CA PRO A 4 54.05 -46.88 -44.50
C PRO A 4 52.66 -46.21 -44.30
N ALA A 5 52.54 -44.93 -44.69
CA ALA A 5 51.29 -44.17 -44.89
C ALA A 5 51.15 -43.73 -46.37
N PRO A 6 49.98 -43.18 -46.80
CA PRO A 6 49.72 -41.72 -46.81
C PRO A 6 48.27 -41.39 -46.32
N ALA A 7 47.67 -40.18 -46.36
CA ALA A 7 48.02 -38.83 -46.88
C ALA A 7 47.73 -37.75 -45.79
N GLY A 8 47.37 -36.46 -45.96
CA GLY A 8 46.97 -35.58 -47.09
C GLY A 8 45.43 -35.45 -47.26
N SER A 9 44.80 -34.27 -47.44
CA SER A 9 45.22 -32.85 -47.49
C SER A 9 44.96 -32.12 -46.14
N VAL A 10 45.59 -31.01 -45.70
CA VAL A 10 46.35 -29.86 -46.25
C VAL A 10 45.53 -28.53 -46.39
N ARG A 11 45.72 -27.65 -45.38
CA ARG A 11 45.52 -26.16 -45.35
C ARG A 11 44.06 -25.64 -45.36
N SER A 12 43.74 -24.43 -44.86
CA SER A 12 44.56 -23.30 -44.35
C SER A 12 43.96 -22.62 -43.08
N ARG A 13 44.63 -21.59 -42.54
CA ARG A 13 44.22 -20.79 -41.36
C ARG A 13 43.56 -19.45 -41.75
N SER A 14 42.48 -19.07 -41.09
CA SER A 14 42.16 -17.70 -40.60
C SER A 14 40.78 -17.70 -39.90
N GLY A 15 40.48 -16.87 -38.90
CA GLY A 15 41.31 -15.97 -38.09
C GLY A 15 40.52 -15.50 -36.85
N ASP A 16 41.19 -15.04 -35.79
CA ASP A 16 40.54 -14.59 -34.55
C ASP A 16 39.63 -13.36 -34.76
N CYS A 17 38.48 -13.34 -34.08
CA CYS A 17 37.69 -12.12 -33.91
C CYS A 17 37.01 -12.05 -32.53
N ARG A 18 37.83 -11.93 -31.46
CA ARG A 18 37.36 -11.61 -30.11
C ARG A 18 36.95 -10.14 -30.02
N ILE A 19 35.65 -9.83 -30.07
CA ILE A 19 35.14 -8.49 -29.72
C ILE A 19 34.70 -8.49 -28.26
N ALA A 20 35.57 -7.99 -27.38
CA ALA A 20 35.23 -7.72 -25.99
C ALA A 20 34.35 -6.46 -25.90
N ARG A 21 33.12 -6.59 -25.40
CA ARG A 21 32.31 -5.41 -25.02
C ARG A 21 32.83 -4.85 -23.70
N ARG A 22 33.50 -3.70 -23.75
CA ARG A 22 33.80 -2.89 -22.56
C ARG A 22 32.50 -2.46 -21.89
N ARG A 23 32.49 -2.42 -20.56
CA ARG A 23 31.54 -1.61 -19.78
C ARG A 23 32.06 -0.17 -19.78
N ASP A 24 31.17 0.81 -19.89
CA ASP A 24 31.49 2.23 -19.71
C ASP A 24 30.54 2.83 -18.64
N PRO A 25 31.04 3.44 -17.54
CA PRO A 25 30.21 3.71 -16.36
C PRO A 25 29.84 5.20 -16.19
N ALA A 26 28.90 5.72 -16.97
CA ALA A 26 28.32 7.05 -16.72
C ALA A 26 26.89 7.24 -17.29
N CYS A 27 25.87 7.01 -16.47
CA CYS A 27 24.51 7.52 -16.72
C CYS A 27 23.72 7.58 -15.39
N PRO A 28 23.43 8.77 -14.83
CA PRO A 28 22.64 8.87 -13.60
C PRO A 28 21.16 8.55 -13.88
N LYS A 29 20.64 7.48 -13.28
CA LYS A 29 19.20 7.19 -13.29
C LYS A 29 18.49 8.16 -12.34
N LEU A 30 17.71 9.08 -12.89
CA LEU A 30 16.67 9.80 -12.15
C LEU A 30 15.41 8.89 -12.01
N PRO A 31 14.62 9.04 -10.93
CA PRO A 31 13.48 8.15 -10.66
C PRO A 31 12.33 8.38 -11.64
N ALA A 32 11.76 7.29 -12.17
CA ALA A 32 10.66 7.33 -13.12
C ALA A 32 9.30 7.31 -12.40
N PHE A 33 8.89 8.46 -11.85
CA PHE A 33 7.48 8.71 -11.51
C PHE A 33 6.70 9.16 -12.75
N CYS A 34 5.40 8.85 -12.78
CA CYS A 34 4.44 9.20 -13.83
C CYS A 34 4.68 8.61 -15.24
N MET A 35 4.00 7.49 -15.57
CA MET A 35 3.07 7.42 -16.71
C MET A 35 2.36 6.06 -16.79
N PHE A 36 1.08 6.00 -16.39
CA PHE A 36 0.16 4.96 -16.86
C PHE A 36 -1.20 5.56 -17.26
N ARG A 37 -1.26 6.00 -18.52
CA ARG A 37 -2.51 6.24 -19.26
C ARG A 37 -2.27 5.87 -20.71
N ARG A 38 -2.82 4.74 -21.15
CA ARG A 38 -2.91 4.36 -22.57
C ARG A 38 -4.16 3.52 -22.81
N ASP A 39 -4.85 3.84 -23.89
CA ASP A 39 -6.07 3.18 -24.32
C ASP A 39 -5.80 1.76 -24.83
N LEU A 40 -6.76 0.87 -24.64
CA LEU A 40 -6.88 -0.39 -25.38
C LEU A 40 -8.15 -0.32 -26.24
N ASP A 41 -7.98 0.07 -27.51
CA ASP A 41 -9.05 -0.01 -28.49
C ASP A 41 -9.28 -1.46 -28.95
N ARG A 42 -10.50 -1.73 -29.41
CA ARG A 42 -11.03 -3.04 -29.76
C ARG A 42 -10.26 -3.71 -30.89
N ARG A 43 -9.95 -5.00 -30.74
CA ARG A 43 -10.14 -5.99 -31.83
C ARG A 43 -10.80 -7.27 -31.33
N ARG A 44 -11.81 -7.72 -32.07
CA ARG A 44 -12.43 -9.05 -31.91
C ARG A 44 -11.53 -10.11 -32.54
N ASN A 45 -11.43 -11.27 -31.88
CA ASN A 45 -11.51 -12.64 -32.41
C ASN A 45 -11.22 -13.59 -31.23
N GLY A 46 -11.88 -14.73 -31.04
CA GLY A 46 -12.85 -15.41 -31.92
C GLY A 46 -12.60 -16.92 -31.95
N VAL A 47 -12.61 -17.58 -30.78
CA VAL A 47 -12.30 -19.02 -30.64
C VAL A 47 -13.42 -19.74 -29.91
N SER A 48 -13.67 -21.00 -30.29
CA SER A 48 -14.89 -21.73 -29.95
C SER A 48 -14.88 -22.39 -28.56
N CYS A 49 -16.04 -22.39 -27.90
CA CYS A 49 -16.29 -23.13 -26.67
C CYS A 49 -16.38 -24.65 -26.97
N ARG A 50 -15.64 -25.47 -26.22
CA ARG A 50 -15.87 -26.93 -26.13
C ARG A 50 -16.30 -27.27 -24.71
N ARG A 51 -17.33 -28.12 -24.60
CA ARG A 51 -17.80 -28.67 -23.32
C ARG A 51 -16.81 -29.72 -22.82
N LEU A 52 -16.49 -29.68 -21.53
CA LEU A 52 -15.99 -30.82 -20.77
C LEU A 52 -16.92 -31.06 -19.57
N SER A 53 -16.80 -32.24 -18.96
CA SER A 53 -17.86 -32.89 -18.19
C SER A 53 -18.06 -32.36 -16.77
N THR A 54 -19.31 -32.37 -16.34
CA THR A 54 -19.72 -32.25 -14.93
C THR A 54 -19.44 -33.55 -14.18
N ASP A 55 -18.32 -33.62 -13.45
CA ASP A 55 -18.25 -34.36 -12.17
C ASP A 55 -17.05 -33.86 -11.33
N MET A 56 -17.37 -33.30 -10.14
CA MET A 56 -16.53 -32.79 -9.03
C MET A 56 -17.18 -31.54 -8.42
N GLY A 57 -18.02 -31.71 -7.39
CA GLY A 57 -18.73 -30.58 -6.75
C GLY A 57 -19.05 -30.74 -5.27
N ASP A 58 -19.54 -31.90 -4.82
CA ASP A 58 -20.24 -31.99 -3.53
C ASP A 58 -19.36 -32.00 -2.27
N ASP A 59 -18.14 -32.56 -2.32
CA ASP A 59 -17.31 -32.77 -1.12
C ASP A 59 -16.90 -31.47 -0.39
N ARG A 60 -16.66 -30.38 -1.12
CA ARG A 60 -16.30 -29.08 -0.51
C ARG A 60 -17.47 -28.48 0.27
N SER A 61 -18.69 -28.55 -0.27
CA SER A 61 -19.90 -28.07 0.39
C SER A 61 -20.18 -28.83 1.69
N ALA A 62 -20.03 -30.17 1.68
CA ALA A 62 -20.20 -31.00 2.85
C ALA A 62 -19.17 -30.71 3.96
N HIS A 63 -17.95 -30.31 3.61
CA HIS A 63 -16.91 -29.90 4.56
C HIS A 63 -17.24 -28.55 5.23
N LEU A 64 -17.69 -27.56 4.46
CA LEU A 64 -18.02 -26.22 4.96
C LEU A 64 -19.23 -26.23 5.91
N CYS A 65 -20.26 -27.02 5.62
CA CYS A 65 -21.40 -27.20 6.55
C CYS A 65 -20.96 -27.81 7.90
N LYS A 66 -20.06 -28.80 7.89
CA LYS A 66 -19.50 -29.42 9.11
C LYS A 66 -18.61 -28.47 9.93
N LEU A 67 -18.13 -27.37 9.35
CA LEU A 67 -17.45 -26.28 10.05
C LEU A 67 -18.45 -25.31 10.70
N ALA A 68 -19.52 -24.93 9.99
CA ALA A 68 -20.53 -24.00 10.50
C ALA A 68 -21.24 -24.51 11.77
N ASP A 69 -21.72 -25.76 11.76
CA ASP A 69 -22.42 -26.37 12.91
C ASP A 69 -21.52 -26.45 14.16
N ARG A 70 -20.22 -26.70 13.96
CA ARG A 70 -19.25 -26.87 15.05
C ARG A 70 -19.03 -25.58 15.86
N HIS A 71 -19.34 -24.42 15.30
CA HIS A 71 -19.12 -23.11 15.93
C HIS A 71 -20.41 -22.35 16.30
N ARG A 72 -21.60 -22.93 16.12
CA ARG A 72 -22.91 -22.33 16.49
C ARG A 72 -23.14 -20.90 15.98
N LEU A 73 -22.55 -20.52 14.85
CA LEU A 73 -22.71 -19.18 14.27
C LEU A 73 -24.10 -19.05 13.63
N SER A 74 -24.98 -18.29 14.27
CA SER A 74 -26.38 -18.14 13.85
C SER A 74 -26.54 -17.22 12.62
N LEU A 75 -26.48 -17.79 11.42
CA LEU A 75 -26.77 -17.11 10.16
C LEU A 75 -28.25 -16.73 10.02
N ARG A 76 -28.68 -15.66 10.71
CA ARG A 76 -29.99 -15.05 10.50
C ARG A 76 -30.04 -14.31 9.16
N ARG A 77 -30.75 -14.87 8.18
CA ARG A 77 -31.21 -14.13 6.99
C ARG A 77 -32.21 -13.04 7.38
N CYS A 78 -31.96 -11.79 6.95
CA CYS A 78 -32.92 -10.84 6.39
C CYS A 78 -32.13 -9.60 5.89
N ALA A 79 -32.20 -9.16 4.63
CA ALA A 79 -33.33 -8.79 3.77
C ALA A 79 -33.67 -7.28 3.84
N SER A 80 -33.20 -6.56 2.81
CA SER A 80 -33.70 -5.31 2.21
C SER A 80 -34.86 -4.55 2.89
N ARG A 81 -34.65 -3.24 3.10
CA ARG A 81 -35.59 -2.19 2.63
C ARG A 81 -34.94 -0.81 2.53
N ARG A 82 -35.32 -0.05 1.50
CA ARG A 82 -35.04 1.39 1.38
C ARG A 82 -35.99 2.19 2.28
N LYS A 83 -35.55 3.35 2.77
CA LYS A 83 -36.45 4.52 2.87
C LYS A 83 -35.69 5.84 2.73
N THR A 84 -36.19 6.70 1.84
CA THR A 84 -35.84 8.12 1.73
C THR A 84 -36.76 8.95 2.61
N GLU A 85 -36.28 10.01 3.26
CA GLU A 85 -37.13 11.15 3.63
C GLU A 85 -36.30 12.41 3.91
N ARG A 86 -36.85 13.59 3.54
CA ARG A 86 -36.43 14.92 4.01
C ARG A 86 -37.45 15.41 5.04
N PRO A 87 -37.09 16.39 5.87
CA PRO A 87 -38.05 17.44 6.26
C PRO A 87 -37.52 18.86 5.92
N CYS A 88 -38.40 19.85 6.07
CA CYS A 88 -38.15 21.25 5.73
C CYS A 88 -38.30 22.20 6.94
N SER A 89 -37.55 23.30 6.89
CA SER A 89 -37.92 24.68 7.25
C SER A 89 -38.84 24.97 8.45
N ALA A 90 -38.29 25.70 9.43
CA ALA A 90 -38.94 26.73 10.26
C ALA A 90 -37.85 27.60 10.91
N ALA A 91 -38.05 28.83 11.41
CA ALA A 91 -38.94 29.95 11.09
C ALA A 91 -38.42 31.17 11.90
N VAL A 92 -38.69 32.42 11.48
CA VAL A 92 -38.21 33.63 12.19
C VAL A 92 -39.25 34.10 13.23
N PRO A 93 -38.83 34.71 14.37
CA PRO A 93 -38.91 36.19 14.48
C PRO A 93 -37.71 36.80 15.24
N GLY A 94 -37.48 38.13 15.27
CA GLY A 94 -38.16 39.21 14.55
C GLY A 94 -37.97 40.58 15.24
N GLY A 95 -37.90 41.66 14.43
CA GLY A 95 -37.84 43.06 14.90
C GLY A 95 -36.42 43.65 15.05
N GLY A 96 -36.15 44.92 14.70
CA GLY A 96 -36.97 45.87 13.90
C GLY A 96 -36.82 47.34 14.32
N ARG A 97 -36.84 48.24 13.32
CA ARG A 97 -36.94 49.73 13.42
C ARG A 97 -35.73 50.43 14.09
N ASP A 98 -35.42 51.70 13.82
CA ASP A 98 -35.81 52.69 12.78
C ASP A 98 -34.49 53.31 12.24
N GLY A 99 -34.36 54.03 11.13
CA GLY A 99 -35.28 54.92 10.42
C GLY A 99 -34.78 56.37 10.53
N GLY A 100 -34.15 56.93 9.49
CA GLY A 100 -33.55 58.27 9.55
C GLY A 100 -32.90 58.74 8.25
N VAL A 101 -33.54 59.67 7.54
CA VAL A 101 -33.08 60.22 6.25
C VAL A 101 -32.63 61.67 6.42
N ARG A 102 -31.46 62.05 5.86
CA ARG A 102 -31.28 63.32 5.11
C ARG A 102 -29.93 63.42 4.36
N ARG A 103 -29.98 64.13 3.23
CA ARG A 103 -28.81 64.66 2.50
C ARG A 103 -28.66 66.16 2.80
N LEU A 104 -27.44 66.66 2.57
CA LEU A 104 -26.98 68.01 2.12
C LEU A 104 -25.69 68.34 2.90
N ARG A 105 -24.70 69.10 2.42
CA ARG A 105 -24.21 69.59 1.12
C ARG A 105 -23.00 70.49 1.48
N ASP A 106 -22.09 70.66 0.53
CA ASP A 106 -21.33 71.90 0.27
C ASP A 106 -20.36 72.52 1.30
N ARG A 107 -19.09 72.61 0.83
CA ARG A 107 -18.25 73.82 0.67
C ARG A 107 -17.03 74.06 1.59
N ALA A 108 -16.03 74.66 0.91
CA ALA A 108 -14.77 75.24 1.38
C ALA A 108 -13.76 74.29 2.07
N GLY A 109 -12.46 74.49 1.93
CA GLY A 109 -11.74 75.46 1.09
C GLY A 109 -10.64 76.19 1.87
N ALA A 110 -9.40 75.70 1.79
CA ALA A 110 -8.23 76.34 2.35
C ALA A 110 -7.02 76.17 1.41
N ALA A 111 -6.25 77.24 1.20
CA ALA A 111 -4.98 77.20 0.47
C ALA A 111 -3.84 76.81 1.43
N GLY A 112 -2.79 76.18 0.91
CA GLY A 112 -1.61 75.83 1.72
C GLY A 112 -0.56 76.94 1.79
N PRO A 113 0.54 76.73 2.53
CA PRO A 113 1.81 77.38 2.25
C PRO A 113 2.76 76.45 1.48
N ARG A 114 3.60 77.02 0.61
CA ARG A 114 4.73 76.33 -0.05
C ARG A 114 5.89 76.19 0.94
N GLY A 115 6.60 75.05 0.95
CA GLY A 115 7.81 74.93 1.76
C GLY A 115 8.65 73.68 1.48
N ARG A 116 9.93 73.88 1.14
CA ARG A 116 11.03 72.88 1.04
C ARG A 116 10.72 71.58 0.28
N GLY A 117 11.19 71.53 -0.97
CA GLY A 117 11.46 70.24 -1.62
C GLY A 117 12.53 69.44 -0.86
N LYS A 118 12.24 68.17 -0.62
CA LYS A 118 13.24 67.11 -0.38
C LYS A 118 13.18 66.17 -1.58
N MET A 119 14.30 65.58 -1.99
CA MET A 119 14.29 64.65 -3.14
C MET A 119 13.33 63.50 -2.87
N SER A 120 12.26 63.43 -3.68
CA SER A 120 11.50 62.20 -3.84
C SER A 120 12.37 61.21 -4.62
N LEU A 121 13.12 60.35 -3.92
CA LEU A 121 13.47 59.07 -4.53
C LEU A 121 12.15 58.41 -4.94
N PRO A 122 12.04 57.86 -6.16
CA PRO A 122 10.85 57.13 -6.55
C PRO A 122 10.75 55.91 -5.62
N SER A 123 9.73 55.89 -4.77
CA SER A 123 9.40 54.74 -3.93
C SER A 123 8.88 53.62 -4.84
N ARG A 124 9.82 52.91 -5.47
CA ARG A 124 9.58 51.86 -6.45
C ARG A 124 9.00 50.63 -5.74
N HIS A 125 7.69 50.69 -5.53
CA HIS A 125 6.77 49.59 -5.30
C HIS A 125 7.42 48.26 -4.86
N HIS A 126 7.65 48.13 -3.55
CA HIS A 126 7.92 46.83 -2.92
C HIS A 126 6.69 46.01 -2.44
N PRO A 127 5.39 46.30 -2.75
CA PRO A 127 4.31 45.44 -2.26
C PRO A 127 4.39 44.03 -2.86
N PHE A 128 5.00 43.88 -4.05
CA PHE A 128 5.25 42.56 -4.65
C PHE A 128 6.29 41.75 -3.86
N ALA A 129 7.35 42.40 -3.36
CA ALA A 129 8.36 41.73 -2.53
C ALA A 129 7.77 41.30 -1.17
N VAL A 130 6.97 42.16 -0.54
CA VAL A 130 6.28 41.84 0.72
C VAL A 130 5.21 40.75 0.51
N ALA A 131 4.45 40.80 -0.58
CA ALA A 131 3.47 39.77 -0.93
C ALA A 131 4.12 38.41 -1.18
N CYS A 132 5.22 38.35 -1.93
CA CYS A 132 6.00 37.11 -2.09
C CYS A 132 6.50 36.57 -0.74
N LEU A 133 7.00 37.44 0.15
CA LEU A 133 7.46 37.01 1.48
C LEU A 133 6.32 36.42 2.32
N ILE A 134 5.12 36.98 2.25
CA ILE A 134 3.92 36.45 2.91
C ILE A 134 3.49 35.11 2.30
N VAL A 135 3.54 34.94 0.98
CA VAL A 135 3.23 33.67 0.30
C VAL A 135 4.24 32.57 0.67
N LEU A 136 5.55 32.87 0.71
CA LEU A 136 6.54 31.90 1.19
C LEU A 136 6.40 31.61 2.70
N ALA A 137 6.02 32.58 3.52
CA ALA A 137 5.77 32.37 4.95
C ALA A 137 4.45 31.62 5.25
N SER A 138 3.55 31.50 4.27
CA SER A 138 2.31 30.72 4.35
C SER A 138 2.39 29.36 3.66
N ALA A 139 3.57 28.99 3.13
CA ALA A 139 3.93 27.63 2.77
C ALA A 139 4.16 26.80 4.05
N SER A 140 3.08 26.56 4.80
CA SER A 140 3.08 25.61 5.91
C SER A 140 3.53 24.25 5.38
N SER A 141 4.46 23.60 6.08
CA SER A 141 4.93 22.27 5.70
C SER A 141 3.75 21.31 5.63
N ALA A 142 3.35 20.93 4.41
CA ALA A 142 2.36 19.90 4.19
C ALA A 142 2.96 18.57 4.65
N ILE A 143 2.73 18.23 5.92
CA ILE A 143 3.07 16.92 6.49
C ILE A 143 2.32 15.89 5.65
N ALA A 144 3.06 15.12 4.86
CA ALA A 144 2.51 14.04 4.06
C ALA A 144 2.00 12.96 5.02
N HIS A 145 0.71 13.06 5.37
CA HIS A 145 0.01 11.96 5.99
C HIS A 145 -0.05 10.78 5.00
N PRO A 146 0.08 9.53 5.45
CA PRO A 146 -0.01 8.38 4.59
C PRO A 146 -1.42 8.29 4.02
N ASP A 147 -1.52 7.99 2.73
CA ASP A 147 -2.78 8.06 1.99
C ASP A 147 -3.65 6.79 2.16
N ILE A 148 -3.09 5.81 2.89
CA ILE A 148 -3.60 4.46 3.20
C ILE A 148 -3.31 4.13 4.68
N ALA A 149 -4.30 3.59 5.41
CA ALA A 149 -4.10 2.96 6.71
C ALA A 149 -4.43 1.46 6.65
N ILE A 150 -3.57 0.64 7.27
CA ILE A 150 -3.70 -0.82 7.36
C ILE A 150 -3.76 -1.25 8.82
N THR A 151 -4.77 -2.05 9.15
CA THR A 151 -4.79 -2.87 10.36
C THR A 151 -4.28 -4.28 10.02
N ALA A 152 -3.09 -4.61 10.51
CA ALA A 152 -2.41 -5.87 10.24
C ALA A 152 -2.65 -6.92 11.34
N ARG A 153 -2.77 -8.20 10.94
CA ARG A 153 -2.64 -9.38 11.81
C ARG A 153 -1.68 -10.38 11.18
N VAL A 154 -0.91 -11.08 12.00
CA VAL A 154 0.15 -11.99 11.57
C VAL A 154 -0.09 -13.40 12.12
N LEU A 155 0.22 -14.42 11.33
CA LEU A 155 0.21 -15.84 11.70
C LEU A 155 1.62 -16.41 11.50
N PHE A 156 2.18 -17.01 12.56
CA PHE A 156 3.38 -17.83 12.46
C PHE A 156 3.00 -19.32 12.48
N ASP A 157 3.41 -20.08 11.46
CA ASP A 157 3.33 -21.54 11.48
C ASP A 157 4.64 -22.12 12.00
N ILE A 158 4.60 -22.66 13.22
CA ILE A 158 5.74 -23.25 13.91
C ILE A 158 5.58 -24.76 13.92
N ARG A 159 6.66 -25.51 13.62
CA ARG A 159 6.71 -26.97 13.77
C ARG A 159 8.06 -27.34 14.36
N ASP A 160 8.07 -28.11 15.45
CA ASP A 160 9.30 -28.54 16.15
C ASP A 160 10.26 -27.37 16.50
N ARG A 161 9.68 -26.22 16.89
CA ARG A 161 10.36 -24.92 17.14
C ARG A 161 11.10 -24.36 15.90
N ARG A 162 10.63 -24.69 14.70
CA ARG A 162 11.04 -24.09 13.43
C ARG A 162 9.91 -23.26 12.83
N LEU A 163 10.20 -22.07 12.33
CA LEU A 163 9.29 -21.31 11.48
C LEU A 163 9.21 -21.98 10.10
N VAL A 164 7.99 -22.30 9.65
CA VAL A 164 7.72 -22.94 8.35
C VAL A 164 7.07 -21.96 7.37
N SER A 165 6.16 -21.12 7.83
CA SER A 165 5.55 -20.06 7.04
C SER A 165 5.09 -18.89 7.92
N VAL A 166 5.10 -17.68 7.36
CA VAL A 166 4.37 -16.52 7.88
C VAL A 166 3.13 -16.31 7.02
N ALA A 167 2.04 -15.79 7.59
CA ALA A 167 0.95 -15.22 6.79
C ALA A 167 0.47 -13.91 7.42
N GLU A 168 0.11 -12.94 6.59
CA GLU A 168 -0.15 -11.57 7.00
C GLU A 168 -1.48 -11.10 6.39
N SER A 169 -2.39 -10.63 7.24
CA SER A 169 -3.72 -10.16 6.86
C SER A 169 -3.80 -8.65 7.06
N PHE A 170 -3.91 -7.91 5.96
CA PHE A 170 -4.04 -6.46 5.91
C PHE A 170 -5.50 -6.08 5.66
N ALA A 171 -6.16 -5.53 6.68
CA ALA A 171 -7.47 -4.89 6.54
C ALA A 171 -7.27 -3.39 6.28
N PHE A 172 -7.77 -2.92 5.14
CA PHE A 172 -7.59 -1.55 4.66
C PHE A 172 -8.70 -0.61 5.17
N ASP A 173 -8.38 0.68 5.27
CA ASP A 173 -9.38 1.73 5.49
C ASP A 173 -10.44 1.80 4.38
N GLU A 174 -11.58 2.45 4.69
CA GLU A 174 -12.74 2.57 3.80
C GLU A 174 -12.41 3.22 2.43
N LYS A 175 -11.61 4.29 2.44
CA LYS A 175 -11.23 5.08 1.25
C LYS A 175 -10.31 4.29 0.32
N TYR A 176 -9.38 3.50 0.85
CA TYR A 176 -8.57 2.60 0.03
C TYR A 176 -9.33 1.35 -0.39
N SER A 177 -10.24 0.85 0.46
CA SER A 177 -11.14 -0.26 0.12
C SER A 177 -12.07 0.09 -1.06
N ASP A 178 -12.56 1.32 -1.14
CA ASP A 178 -13.28 1.85 -2.31
C ASP A 178 -12.41 1.92 -3.56
N ARG A 179 -11.15 2.35 -3.45
CA ARG A 179 -10.18 2.38 -4.57
C ARG A 179 -9.90 0.98 -5.11
N LEU A 180 -9.82 -0.03 -4.24
CA LEU A 180 -9.62 -1.43 -4.63
C LEU A 180 -10.86 -1.98 -5.33
N ARG A 181 -12.06 -1.83 -4.75
CA ARG A 181 -13.32 -2.22 -5.42
C ARG A 181 -13.45 -1.53 -6.78
N SER A 182 -13.34 -0.21 -6.85
CA SER A 182 -13.45 0.57 -8.10
C SER A 182 -12.39 0.24 -9.17
N ARG A 183 -11.41 -0.64 -8.89
CA ARG A 183 -10.41 -1.12 -9.85
C ARG A 183 -10.56 -2.60 -10.21
N PHE A 184 -11.04 -3.44 -9.29
CA PHE A 184 -11.02 -4.91 -9.40
C PHE A 184 -12.37 -5.61 -9.21
N ASP A 185 -13.40 -4.94 -8.69
CA ASP A 185 -14.81 -5.42 -8.66
C ASP A 185 -15.45 -5.00 -9.99
N HIS A 186 -15.29 -5.85 -11.01
CA HIS A 186 -15.63 -5.56 -12.42
C HIS A 186 -17.11 -5.81 -12.71
N ASP A 187 -17.76 -6.74 -12.01
CA ASP A 187 -19.21 -6.97 -12.14
C ASP A 187 -20.07 -6.02 -11.26
N GLY A 188 -19.45 -5.39 -10.25
CA GLY A 188 -20.07 -4.42 -9.35
C GLY A 188 -20.89 -5.03 -8.22
N ASN A 189 -20.66 -6.30 -7.87
CA ASN A 189 -21.42 -7.00 -6.83
C ASN A 189 -20.98 -6.65 -5.39
N GLY A 190 -19.80 -6.03 -5.21
CA GLY A 190 -19.26 -5.62 -3.90
C GLY A 190 -18.39 -6.65 -3.21
N MET A 191 -18.09 -7.79 -3.85
CA MET A 191 -17.13 -8.82 -3.46
C MET A 191 -15.98 -8.87 -4.48
N PHE A 192 -15.17 -9.94 -4.45
CA PHE A 192 -14.24 -10.27 -5.53
C PHE A 192 -14.43 -11.74 -5.92
N ASP A 193 -14.44 -12.05 -7.22
CA ASP A 193 -14.40 -13.42 -7.75
C ASP A 193 -12.95 -13.96 -7.86
N ASP A 194 -12.80 -15.26 -8.18
CA ASP A 194 -11.48 -15.91 -8.25
C ASP A 194 -10.53 -15.24 -9.27
N GLY A 195 -11.05 -14.68 -10.37
CA GLY A 195 -10.27 -13.98 -11.40
C GLY A 195 -9.92 -12.55 -11.02
N GLU A 196 -10.84 -11.85 -10.35
CA GLU A 196 -10.63 -10.52 -9.77
C GLU A 196 -9.57 -10.56 -8.65
N VAL A 197 -9.63 -11.60 -7.80
CA VAL A 197 -8.59 -11.92 -6.81
C VAL A 197 -7.24 -12.18 -7.49
N ASP A 198 -7.21 -12.87 -8.63
CA ASP A 198 -5.98 -13.15 -9.38
C ASP A 198 -5.38 -11.90 -10.07
N GLU A 199 -6.19 -10.97 -10.56
CA GLU A 199 -5.72 -9.67 -11.09
C GLU A 199 -5.15 -8.80 -9.95
N LEU A 200 -5.88 -8.70 -8.84
CA LEU A 200 -5.45 -7.98 -7.64
C LEU A 200 -4.14 -8.54 -7.07
N ARG A 201 -3.99 -9.88 -7.04
CA ARG A 201 -2.74 -10.56 -6.67
C ARG A 201 -1.58 -10.12 -7.56
N GLN A 202 -1.75 -10.20 -8.88
CA GLN A 202 -0.70 -9.83 -9.84
C GLN A 202 -0.29 -8.37 -9.72
N ALA A 203 -1.26 -7.46 -9.53
CA ALA A 203 -0.99 -6.04 -9.30
C ALA A 203 -0.19 -5.81 -8.02
N LEU A 204 -0.56 -6.45 -6.91
CA LEU A 204 0.13 -6.25 -5.63
C LEU A 204 1.50 -6.93 -5.57
N THR A 205 1.70 -8.10 -6.20
CA THR A 205 3.04 -8.70 -6.36
C THR A 205 3.96 -7.76 -7.15
N ALA A 206 3.46 -7.12 -8.21
CA ALA A 206 4.23 -6.16 -9.00
C ALA A 206 4.53 -4.85 -8.25
N ASP A 207 3.57 -4.31 -7.48
CA ASP A 207 3.73 -3.05 -6.75
C ASP A 207 4.53 -3.19 -5.43
N LEU A 208 4.65 -4.40 -4.86
CA LEU A 208 5.23 -4.65 -3.53
C LEU A 208 6.42 -5.63 -3.49
N GLY A 209 6.70 -6.40 -4.55
CA GLY A 209 7.77 -7.40 -4.57
C GLY A 209 9.17 -6.83 -4.34
N ASP A 210 9.52 -5.73 -5.03
CA ASP A 210 10.78 -4.98 -4.85
C ASP A 210 10.93 -4.31 -3.47
N ARG A 211 9.93 -4.47 -2.58
CA ARG A 211 9.81 -3.80 -1.25
C ARG A 211 9.48 -4.81 -0.15
N ASP A 212 9.81 -6.09 -0.34
CA ASP A 212 9.66 -7.19 0.64
C ASP A 212 8.21 -7.31 1.19
N PHE A 213 7.21 -7.00 0.37
CA PHE A 213 5.79 -6.90 0.78
C PHE A 213 5.52 -5.94 1.95
N LEU A 214 6.45 -5.01 2.19
CA LEU A 214 6.52 -4.06 3.30
C LEU A 214 6.85 -4.70 4.67
N THR A 215 7.39 -5.93 4.68
CA THR A 215 7.60 -6.74 5.89
C THR A 215 9.07 -7.10 6.10
N GLU A 216 9.65 -6.64 7.20
CA GLU A 216 11.01 -6.98 7.64
C GLU A 216 10.98 -8.10 8.68
N LEU A 217 11.46 -9.30 8.33
CA LEU A 217 11.63 -10.45 9.24
C LEU A 217 13.13 -10.66 9.58
N ALA A 218 13.44 -11.03 10.83
CA ALA A 218 14.79 -11.38 11.28
C ALA A 218 14.81 -12.43 12.38
N LEU A 219 15.88 -13.22 12.48
CA LEU A 219 16.23 -14.10 13.61
C LEU A 219 17.39 -13.45 14.39
N GLY A 220 17.10 -12.86 15.54
CA GLY A 220 18.01 -11.91 16.18
C GLY A 220 18.30 -10.74 15.23
N GLU A 221 19.58 -10.45 14.98
CA GLU A 221 20.01 -9.42 14.03
C GLU A 221 20.24 -9.96 12.59
N GLN A 222 20.01 -11.25 12.31
CA GLN A 222 20.11 -11.79 10.94
C GLN A 222 18.76 -11.63 10.22
N PRO A 223 18.67 -10.85 9.12
CA PRO A 223 17.46 -10.80 8.30
C PRO A 223 17.11 -12.18 7.72
N LEU A 224 15.82 -12.45 7.59
CA LEU A 224 15.30 -13.62 6.88
C LEU A 224 14.51 -13.14 5.68
N ASP A 225 14.81 -13.70 4.52
CA ASP A 225 14.02 -13.53 3.30
C ASP A 225 12.70 -14.32 3.44
N LEU A 226 11.59 -13.71 3.02
CA LEU A 226 10.27 -14.32 2.94
C LEU A 226 9.94 -14.86 1.55
N GLY A 227 10.66 -14.40 0.51
CA GLY A 227 10.36 -14.67 -0.89
C GLY A 227 9.03 -14.07 -1.36
N GLU A 228 8.57 -14.51 -2.54
CA GLU A 228 7.22 -14.22 -3.01
C GLU A 228 6.16 -15.07 -2.26
N PRO A 229 4.94 -14.54 -2.05
CA PRO A 229 3.89 -15.26 -1.35
C PRO A 229 3.37 -16.46 -2.16
N ASP A 230 3.41 -17.66 -1.57
CA ASP A 230 2.89 -18.89 -2.17
C ASP A 230 1.38 -19.08 -1.97
N ALA A 231 0.75 -18.22 -1.16
CA ALA A 231 -0.69 -18.13 -1.01
C ALA A 231 -1.17 -16.67 -1.00
N PHE A 232 -2.35 -16.44 -1.59
CA PHE A 232 -3.02 -15.14 -1.61
C PHE A 232 -4.53 -15.34 -1.43
N HIS A 233 -5.17 -14.41 -0.73
CA HIS A 233 -6.63 -14.33 -0.65
C HIS A 233 -7.06 -12.89 -0.45
N ALA A 234 -8.14 -12.45 -1.11
CA ALA A 234 -8.73 -11.14 -0.88
C ALA A 234 -10.24 -11.26 -0.66
N THR A 235 -10.78 -10.37 0.15
CA THR A 235 -12.22 -10.28 0.44
C THR A 235 -12.63 -8.82 0.54
N ALA A 236 -13.83 -8.49 0.07
CA ALA A 236 -14.52 -7.25 0.42
C ALA A 236 -15.73 -7.60 1.30
N GLN A 237 -15.79 -7.04 2.51
CA GLN A 237 -16.86 -7.28 3.48
C GLN A 237 -17.13 -6.02 4.31
N ALA A 238 -18.40 -5.69 4.52
CA ALA A 238 -18.85 -4.58 5.37
C ALA A 238 -18.15 -3.22 5.09
N GLY A 239 -17.82 -2.94 3.83
CA GLY A 239 -17.15 -1.70 3.39
C GLY A 239 -15.62 -1.73 3.42
N SER A 240 -15.00 -2.66 4.16
CA SER A 240 -13.53 -2.87 4.15
C SER A 240 -13.13 -3.94 3.13
N VAL A 241 -11.93 -3.80 2.57
CA VAL A 241 -11.20 -4.86 1.88
C VAL A 241 -10.16 -5.43 2.84
N SER A 242 -10.07 -6.76 2.90
CA SER A 242 -9.04 -7.48 3.64
C SER A 242 -8.30 -8.44 2.71
N ILE A 243 -6.97 -8.30 2.65
CA ILE A 243 -6.08 -9.11 1.81
C ILE A 243 -5.16 -9.91 2.73
N THR A 244 -4.91 -11.17 2.40
CA THR A 244 -4.00 -12.06 3.11
C THR A 244 -2.92 -12.58 2.17
N PHE A 245 -1.66 -12.36 2.53
CA PHE A 245 -0.49 -12.98 1.92
C PHE A 245 -0.03 -14.16 2.78
N GLY A 246 0.43 -15.24 2.16
CA GLY A 246 1.09 -16.37 2.83
C GLY A 246 2.47 -16.60 2.22
N PHE A 247 3.49 -16.66 3.07
CA PHE A 247 4.90 -16.77 2.73
C PHE A 247 5.48 -18.06 3.32
N ARG A 248 5.77 -19.04 2.49
CA ARG A 248 6.45 -20.28 2.88
C ARG A 248 7.95 -20.14 2.70
N LEU A 249 8.71 -20.27 3.79
CA LEU A 249 10.17 -20.19 3.75
C LEU A 249 10.73 -21.40 2.99
N GLU A 250 11.76 -21.20 2.16
CA GLU A 250 12.42 -22.28 1.39
C GLU A 250 12.92 -23.42 2.29
N ALA A 251 13.38 -23.09 3.51
CA ALA A 251 13.85 -24.03 4.51
C ALA A 251 13.34 -23.63 5.91
N PRO A 252 12.77 -24.57 6.71
CA PRO A 252 12.25 -24.25 8.05
C PRO A 252 13.32 -23.76 9.05
N VAL A 253 13.26 -22.47 9.41
CA VAL A 253 14.25 -21.77 10.24
C VAL A 253 14.08 -22.14 11.72
N ALA A 254 15.12 -22.70 12.33
CA ALA A 254 15.08 -23.10 13.74
C ALA A 254 15.20 -21.90 14.70
N ILE A 255 14.32 -21.86 15.70
CA ILE A 255 14.31 -20.87 16.77
C ILE A 255 15.03 -21.49 17.98
N GLY A 256 16.32 -21.21 18.11
CA GLY A 256 17.14 -21.70 19.23
C GLY A 256 16.73 -21.09 20.57
N ALA A 257 17.09 -21.77 21.67
CA ALA A 257 16.84 -21.25 23.01
C ALA A 257 17.59 -19.92 23.22
N GLY A 258 16.86 -18.87 23.62
CA GLY A 258 17.39 -17.51 23.75
C GLY A 258 17.45 -16.71 22.45
N GLN A 259 17.10 -17.28 21.30
CA GLN A 259 16.85 -16.52 20.07
C GLN A 259 15.40 -16.02 20.02
N SER A 260 15.18 -14.94 19.27
CA SER A 260 13.86 -14.43 18.93
C SER A 260 13.74 -14.23 17.42
N LEU A 261 12.53 -14.42 16.90
CA LEU A 261 12.13 -13.88 15.60
C LEU A 261 11.54 -12.49 15.82
N THR A 262 11.94 -11.52 15.00
CA THR A 262 11.38 -10.17 15.00
C THR A 262 10.74 -9.91 13.65
N LEU A 263 9.48 -9.45 13.64
CA LEU A 263 8.76 -9.04 12.43
C LEU A 263 8.25 -7.61 12.59
N MET A 264 8.44 -6.77 11.57
CA MET A 264 7.98 -5.38 11.50
C MET A 264 7.40 -5.05 10.12
N HIS A 265 6.24 -4.39 10.08
CA HIS A 265 5.74 -3.79 8.84
C HIS A 265 6.31 -2.36 8.70
N ARG A 266 6.98 -2.03 7.59
CA ARG A 266 7.69 -0.75 7.36
C ARG A 266 7.63 -0.30 5.90
N ASP A 267 6.66 0.56 5.58
CA ASP A 267 6.71 1.34 4.35
C ASP A 267 7.67 2.52 4.50
N ARG A 268 8.91 2.37 4.01
CA ARG A 268 9.96 3.39 4.10
C ARG A 268 9.64 4.67 3.31
N ASP A 269 8.74 4.60 2.33
CA ASP A 269 8.25 5.74 1.52
C ASP A 269 7.05 6.44 2.18
N TYR A 270 6.50 5.85 3.24
CA TYR A 270 5.38 6.35 4.06
C TYR A 270 4.10 6.69 3.26
N THR A 271 3.77 5.85 2.28
CA THR A 271 2.44 5.82 1.65
C THR A 271 1.42 5.13 2.55
N VAL A 272 1.85 4.16 3.36
CA VAL A 272 1.04 3.32 4.25
C VAL A 272 1.35 3.58 5.73
N ALA A 273 0.32 3.80 6.54
CA ALA A 273 0.39 3.64 8.00
C ALA A 273 -0.02 2.22 8.41
N PHE A 274 0.90 1.45 8.99
CA PHE A 274 0.57 0.18 9.64
C PHE A 274 0.24 0.37 11.12
N ARG A 275 -0.81 -0.29 11.59
CA ARG A 275 -1.04 -0.61 13.01
C ARG A 275 -1.33 -2.10 13.15
N LEU A 276 -0.82 -2.73 14.21
CA LEU A 276 -1.25 -4.09 14.57
C LEU A 276 -2.66 -4.04 15.17
N ALA A 277 -3.47 -5.07 14.92
CA ALA A 277 -4.82 -5.14 15.45
C ALA A 277 -4.86 -5.18 16.98
N GLU A 278 -5.77 -4.41 17.59
CA GLU A 278 -5.91 -4.36 19.04
C GLU A 278 -6.45 -5.68 19.63
N ASP A 279 -7.25 -6.43 18.84
CA ASP A 279 -7.60 -7.83 19.15
C ASP A 279 -6.73 -8.81 18.34
N ARG A 280 -6.05 -9.72 19.07
CA ARG A 280 -5.26 -10.84 18.53
C ARG A 280 -4.39 -10.43 17.32
N PRO A 281 -3.43 -9.50 17.50
CA PRO A 281 -2.53 -9.06 16.42
C PRO A 281 -1.68 -10.21 15.87
N VAL A 282 -1.42 -11.23 16.69
CA VAL A 282 -0.60 -12.40 16.34
C VAL A 282 -1.33 -13.69 16.68
N LEU A 283 -1.30 -14.62 15.74
CA LEU A 283 -1.65 -16.02 15.91
C LEU A 283 -0.38 -16.87 15.79
N ILE A 284 -0.31 -17.96 16.55
CA ILE A 284 0.76 -18.96 16.47
C ILE A 284 0.06 -20.30 16.25
N ARG A 285 0.46 -21.04 15.22
CA ARG A 285 0.00 -22.39 14.90
C ARG A 285 1.14 -23.38 15.13
N GLY A 286 0.88 -24.50 15.81
CA GLY A 286 1.88 -25.55 16.09
C GLY A 286 2.99 -25.17 17.09
N GLY A 287 2.86 -24.00 17.73
CA GLY A 287 3.72 -23.50 18.80
C GLY A 287 2.97 -23.21 20.10
N GLU A 288 1.74 -23.69 20.23
CA GLU A 288 0.83 -23.41 21.35
C GLU A 288 1.45 -23.87 22.69
N GLY A 289 1.56 -22.97 23.66
CA GLY A 289 2.17 -23.23 24.97
C GLY A 289 3.71 -23.25 24.98
N HIS A 290 4.36 -23.42 23.82
CA HIS A 290 5.83 -23.45 23.68
C HIS A 290 6.41 -22.13 23.18
N CYS A 291 5.66 -21.38 22.39
CA CYS A 291 6.04 -20.09 21.85
C CYS A 291 5.12 -18.97 22.35
N ALA A 292 5.70 -17.79 22.57
CA ALA A 292 5.01 -16.59 23.03
C ALA A 292 5.57 -15.36 22.31
N TYR A 293 4.71 -14.38 22.07
CA TYR A 293 5.08 -13.12 21.41
C TYR A 293 4.91 -11.92 22.36
N THR A 294 5.68 -10.86 22.10
CA THR A 294 5.41 -9.50 22.59
C THR A 294 5.25 -8.56 21.40
N VAL A 295 4.57 -7.44 21.62
CA VAL A 295 4.51 -6.31 20.68
C VAL A 295 5.16 -5.11 21.35
N THR A 296 6.13 -4.49 20.70
CA THR A 296 6.82 -3.30 21.21
C THR A 296 7.11 -2.31 20.09
N ASP A 297 6.89 -1.03 20.33
CA ASP A 297 7.32 0.04 19.44
C ASP A 297 8.86 0.08 19.36
N ARG A 298 9.42 0.42 18.19
CA ARG A 298 10.87 0.40 17.92
C ARG A 298 11.41 1.77 17.49
N PRO A 299 11.65 2.71 18.43
CA PRO A 299 12.25 4.01 18.10
C PRO A 299 13.63 3.90 17.44
N ASP A 300 14.38 2.82 17.71
CA ASP A 300 15.66 2.51 17.05
C ASP A 300 15.52 2.12 15.57
N ARG A 301 14.32 1.70 15.14
CA ARG A 301 13.96 1.40 13.75
C ARG A 301 13.02 2.45 13.15
N ALA A 302 12.89 3.62 13.78
CA ALA A 302 12.08 4.72 13.25
C ALA A 302 12.55 5.14 11.84
N TYR A 303 11.61 5.55 11.00
CA TYR A 303 11.84 5.95 9.61
C TYR A 303 11.16 7.28 9.29
N PHE A 304 11.23 7.72 8.03
CA PHE A 304 10.69 9.00 7.56
C PHE A 304 11.14 10.19 8.45
N GLY A 305 12.47 10.38 8.54
CA GLY A 305 13.08 11.40 9.40
C GLY A 305 13.00 11.13 10.92
N GLY A 306 12.58 9.93 11.32
CA GLY A 306 12.34 9.57 12.73
C GLY A 306 10.92 9.87 13.21
N LEU A 307 10.04 10.35 12.32
CA LEU A 307 8.64 10.68 12.64
C LEU A 307 7.75 9.45 12.79
N VAL A 308 8.13 8.31 12.19
CA VAL A 308 7.31 7.11 12.14
C VAL A 308 8.02 5.97 12.87
N VAL A 309 7.48 5.56 14.01
CA VAL A 309 8.00 4.47 14.83
C VAL A 309 7.24 3.18 14.50
N PRO A 310 7.89 2.15 13.93
CA PRO A 310 7.23 0.88 13.65
C PRO A 310 6.99 0.07 14.93
N GLN A 311 6.00 -0.80 14.88
CA GLN A 311 5.78 -1.84 15.90
C GLN A 311 6.49 -3.12 15.48
N ALA A 312 7.21 -3.75 16.41
CA ALA A 312 7.78 -5.07 16.23
C ALA A 312 6.98 -6.12 17.00
N ILE A 313 6.66 -7.22 16.32
CA ILE A 313 6.31 -8.49 16.95
C ILE A 313 7.61 -9.22 17.24
N THR A 314 7.87 -9.55 18.51
CA THR A 314 9.01 -10.39 18.91
C THR A 314 8.50 -11.73 19.40
N LEU A 315 8.70 -12.78 18.61
CA LEU A 315 8.32 -14.16 18.92
C LEU A 315 9.52 -14.91 19.54
N THR A 316 9.28 -15.63 20.64
CA THR A 316 10.25 -16.53 21.27
C THR A 316 9.64 -17.91 21.49
N CYS A 317 10.46 -18.95 21.46
CA CYS A 317 10.06 -20.33 21.74
C CYS A 317 10.97 -20.96 22.79
N ARG A 318 10.44 -21.92 23.55
CA ARG A 318 11.16 -22.69 24.58
C ARG A 318 11.16 -24.17 24.22
#